data_AF-A0A354XIW1-F1
#
_entry.id   AF-A0A354XIW1-F1
#
_cell.length_a   1.000
_cell.length_b   1.000
_cell.length_c   1.000
_cell.angle_alpha   90.00
_cell.angle_beta   90.00
_cell.angle_gamma   90.00
#
_symmetry.space_group_name_H-M   'P 1'
#
loop_
_entity.id
_entity.type
_entity.pdbx_description
1 polymer ?
#
loop_
_entity_poly.entity_id
_entity_poly.type
_entity_poly.pdbx_seq_one_letter_code
_entity_poly.pdbx_strand_id
1 'polypeptide(L)'
;LQQLATLDLSTLDPRLAELRVEAAVDVDNPLLGERGASAVFGPQKGATDADVATLDRALGHFADLTAKALGRDDRELPGAGAAGGMGFAAHCFLNATLTPGIEMIMQQANFAQLLNDADLVITGEGRLDGQSLAGKTPIGVSRAA
;
A
#
# COMPACT_ATOMS: atom_id res chain seq x y z
N LEU A 1 -3.25 -5.57 18.67
CA LEU A 1 -3.67 -4.16 18.42
C LEU A 1 -4.81 -3.69 19.32
N GLN A 2 -5.82 -4.51 19.64
CA GLN A 2 -6.93 -4.08 20.51
C GLN A 2 -6.52 -3.56 21.90
N GLN A 3 -5.49 -4.18 22.48
CA GLN A 3 -4.98 -3.81 23.80
C GLN A 3 -3.76 -2.88 23.72
N LEU A 4 -3.44 -2.35 22.53
CA LEU A 4 -2.32 -1.41 22.37
C LEU A 4 -2.61 -0.17 23.22
N ALA A 5 -1.81 0.11 24.24
CA ALA A 5 -2.05 1.27 25.11
C ALA A 5 -1.22 2.49 24.69
N THR A 6 0.03 2.25 24.31
CA THR A 6 1.02 3.31 24.06
C THR A 6 1.80 2.99 22.79
N LEU A 7 2.11 4.03 22.03
CA LEU A 7 3.04 3.99 20.91
C LEU A 7 4.25 4.86 21.29
N ASP A 8 5.40 4.22 21.52
CA ASP A 8 6.66 4.91 21.83
C ASP A 8 7.60 4.77 20.62
N LEU A 9 7.93 5.92 20.02
CA LEU A 9 8.79 6.01 18.85
C LEU A 9 10.22 6.44 19.21
N SER A 10 10.52 6.68 20.49
CA SER A 10 11.82 7.21 20.94
C SER A 10 13.00 6.28 20.69
N THR A 11 12.74 4.99 20.53
CA THR A 11 13.74 3.94 20.27
C THR A 11 13.76 3.47 18.82
N LEU A 12 12.96 4.09 17.94
CA LEU A 12 13.00 3.79 16.51
C LEU A 12 14.38 4.14 15.96
N ASP A 13 14.94 3.24 15.15
CA ASP A 13 16.29 3.42 14.61
C ASP A 13 16.35 4.72 13.76
N PRO A 14 17.17 5.71 14.17
CA PRO A 14 17.19 7.01 13.51
C PRO A 14 17.62 6.92 12.03
N ARG A 15 18.36 5.87 11.65
CA ARG A 15 18.78 5.65 10.27
C ARG A 15 17.60 5.40 9.34
N LEU A 16 16.46 4.94 9.86
CA LEU A 16 15.25 4.73 9.05
C LEU A 16 14.71 6.05 8.50
N ALA A 17 14.90 7.17 9.20
CA ALA A 17 14.49 8.48 8.73
C ALA A 17 15.36 9.02 7.58
N GLU A 18 16.56 8.47 7.40
CA GLU A 18 17.49 8.84 6.33
C GLU A 18 17.27 8.02 5.05
N LEU A 19 16.53 6.91 5.13
CA LEU A 19 16.25 6.05 3.99
C LEU A 19 15.14 6.65 3.12
N ARG A 20 15.35 6.59 1.81
CA ARG A 20 14.24 6.68 0.85
C ARG A 20 13.61 5.30 0.73
N VAL A 21 12.43 5.13 1.32
CA VAL A 21 11.69 3.88 1.28
C VAL A 21 10.57 4.01 0.25
N GLU A 22 10.51 3.05 -0.67
CA GLU A 22 9.41 2.90 -1.61
C GLU A 22 8.79 1.52 -1.41
N ALA A 23 7.47 1.45 -1.33
CA ALA A 23 6.74 0.21 -1.17
C ALA A 23 5.86 -0.01 -2.41
N ALA A 24 6.03 -1.16 -3.06
CA ALA A 24 5.18 -1.59 -4.15
C ALA A 24 3.77 -1.91 -3.61
N VAL A 25 2.78 -1.09 -3.96
CA VAL A 25 1.39 -1.22 -3.52
C VAL A 25 0.46 -1.06 -4.73
N ASP A 26 -0.21 -2.16 -5.09
CA ASP A 26 -1.08 -2.22 -6.28
C ASP A 26 -2.58 -2.09 -5.95
N VAL A 27 -2.92 -1.63 -4.75
CA VAL A 27 -4.29 -1.48 -4.27
C VAL A 27 -4.52 -0.10 -3.67
N ASP A 28 -5.72 0.45 -3.81
CA ASP A 28 -6.08 1.79 -3.31
C ASP A 28 -6.83 1.73 -1.96
N ASN A 29 -7.06 0.53 -1.42
CA ASN A 29 -7.84 0.32 -0.20
C ASN A 29 -7.30 1.17 0.97
N PRO A 30 -8.16 1.96 1.66
CA PRO A 30 -7.79 2.67 2.87
C PRO A 30 -7.56 1.66 4.01
N LEU A 31 -7.12 2.15 5.17
CA LEU A 31 -6.87 1.29 6.31
C LEU A 31 -8.15 0.61 6.84
N LEU A 32 -9.26 1.35 6.90
CA LEU A 32 -10.48 0.99 7.62
C LEU A 32 -11.73 1.00 6.74
N GLY A 33 -12.84 0.47 7.28
CA GLY A 33 -14.17 0.58 6.69
C GLY A 33 -14.47 -0.50 5.65
N GLU A 34 -15.54 -0.31 4.87
CA GLU A 34 -16.05 -1.33 3.94
C GLU A 34 -15.05 -1.68 2.82
N ARG A 35 -14.22 -0.71 2.42
CA ARG A 35 -13.10 -0.92 1.49
C ARG A 35 -11.76 -1.10 2.22
N GLY A 36 -11.77 -1.23 3.54
CA GLY A 36 -10.59 -1.27 4.39
C GLY A 36 -9.84 -2.60 4.37
N ALA A 37 -8.71 -2.63 5.08
CA ALA A 37 -7.83 -3.79 5.11
C ALA A 37 -8.52 -5.07 5.59
N SER A 38 -9.27 -4.97 6.69
CA SER A 38 -9.97 -6.09 7.30
C SER A 38 -11.13 -6.58 6.45
N ALA A 39 -11.95 -5.67 5.93
CA ALA A 39 -13.13 -6.02 5.13
C ALA A 39 -12.76 -6.69 3.81
N VAL A 40 -11.75 -6.16 3.11
CA VAL A 40 -11.41 -6.62 1.75
C VAL A 40 -10.46 -7.82 1.77
N PHE A 41 -9.44 -7.81 2.64
CA PHE A 41 -8.39 -8.84 2.63
C PHE A 41 -8.48 -9.84 3.78
N GLY A 42 -9.32 -9.60 4.78
CA GLY A 42 -9.55 -10.52 5.90
C GLY A 42 -10.18 -11.85 5.48
N PRO A 43 -11.30 -11.86 4.73
CA PRO A 43 -12.01 -13.10 4.39
C PRO A 43 -11.14 -14.13 3.65
N GLN A 44 -10.33 -13.69 2.68
CA GLN A 44 -9.41 -14.57 1.95
C GLN A 44 -8.27 -15.13 2.82
N LYS A 45 -8.05 -14.57 4.02
CA LYS A 45 -7.10 -15.05 5.04
C LYS A 45 -7.81 -15.84 6.15
N GLY A 46 -9.10 -16.15 6.00
CA GLY A 46 -9.88 -16.94 6.94
C GLY A 46 -10.58 -16.15 8.04
N ALA A 47 -10.66 -14.81 7.96
CA ALA A 47 -11.40 -14.01 8.92
C ALA A 47 -12.92 -14.18 8.73
N THR A 48 -13.64 -14.46 9.80
CA THR A 48 -15.12 -14.40 9.81
C THR A 48 -15.60 -12.95 9.85
N ASP A 49 -16.88 -12.68 9.61
CA ASP A 49 -17.45 -11.32 9.72
C ASP A 49 -17.24 -10.71 11.12
N ALA A 50 -17.30 -11.54 12.16
CA ALA A 50 -17.01 -11.13 13.53
C ALA A 50 -15.53 -10.77 13.71
N ASP A 51 -14.61 -11.52 13.08
CA ASP A 51 -13.18 -11.19 13.08
C ASP A 51 -12.92 -9.91 12.31
N VAL A 52 -13.57 -9.70 11.16
CA VAL A 52 -13.45 -8.48 10.35
C VAL A 52 -13.81 -7.25 11.17
N ALA A 53 -14.98 -7.23 11.82
CA ALA A 53 -15.39 -6.10 12.67
C ALA A 53 -14.44 -5.88 13.86
N THR A 54 -13.82 -6.95 14.33
CA THR A 54 -12.91 -6.97 15.47
C THR A 54 -11.50 -6.50 15.09
N LEU A 55 -11.04 -6.82 13.89
CA LEU A 55 -9.77 -6.37 13.31
C LEU A 55 -9.88 -4.91 12.85
N ASP A 56 -10.99 -4.51 12.23
CA ASP A 56 -11.20 -3.14 11.76
C ASP A 56 -11.18 -2.14 12.93
N ARG A 57 -11.89 -2.46 14.03
CA ARG A 57 -11.80 -1.67 15.28
C ARG A 57 -10.39 -1.63 15.86
N ALA A 58 -9.65 -2.75 15.79
CA ALA A 58 -8.28 -2.81 16.30
C ALA A 58 -7.31 -1.96 15.47
N LEU A 59 -7.48 -1.94 14.14
CA LEU A 59 -6.73 -1.08 13.24
C LEU A 59 -7.11 0.39 13.43
N GLY A 60 -8.39 0.69 13.69
CA GLY A 60 -8.85 2.05 13.99
C GLY A 60 -8.22 2.58 15.26
N HIS A 61 -8.19 1.77 16.32
CA HIS A 61 -7.49 2.11 17.56
C HIS A 61 -5.98 2.32 17.35
N PHE A 62 -5.35 1.50 16.50
CA PHE A 62 -3.95 1.69 16.13
C PHE A 62 -3.72 3.00 15.36
N ALA A 63 -4.60 3.34 14.42
CA ALA A 63 -4.55 4.59 13.68
C ALA A 63 -4.71 5.81 14.60
N ASP A 64 -5.63 5.75 15.56
CA ASP A 64 -5.85 6.82 16.54
C ASP A 64 -4.60 7.09 17.40
N LEU A 65 -3.92 6.03 17.86
CA LEU A 65 -2.67 6.17 18.60
C LEU A 65 -1.53 6.68 17.73
N THR A 66 -1.46 6.22 16.48
CA THR A 66 -0.46 6.68 15.51
C THR A 66 -0.66 8.17 15.20
N ALA A 67 -1.89 8.61 15.00
CA ALA A 67 -2.21 10.01 14.72
C ALA A 67 -1.86 10.93 15.90
N LYS A 68 -2.10 10.48 17.13
CA LYS A 68 -1.67 11.20 18.34
C LYS A 68 -0.14 11.31 18.43
N ALA A 69 0.59 10.24 18.10
CA ALA A 69 2.05 10.22 18.18
C ALA A 69 2.73 11.05 17.09
N LEU A 70 2.16 11.07 15.87
CA LEU A 70 2.76 11.74 14.70
C LEU A 70 2.18 13.12 14.40
N GLY A 71 1.02 13.47 14.98
CA GLY A 71 0.34 14.74 14.73
C GLY A 71 -0.38 14.84 13.38
N ARG A 72 -0.58 13.71 12.68
CA ARG A 72 -1.30 13.61 11.39
C ARG A 72 -2.05 12.29 11.29
N ASP A 73 -3.13 12.25 10.52
CA ASP A 73 -3.96 11.06 10.33
C ASP A 73 -3.95 10.63 8.86
N ASP A 74 -3.29 9.52 8.58
CA ASP A 74 -3.08 9.00 7.22
C ASP A 74 -3.89 7.71 6.97
N ARG A 75 -4.93 7.43 7.77
CA ARG A 75 -5.71 6.18 7.64
C ARG A 75 -6.46 6.05 6.30
N GLU A 76 -6.76 7.18 5.67
CA GLU A 76 -7.45 7.28 4.37
C GLU A 76 -6.49 7.33 3.18
N LEU A 77 -5.16 7.27 3.42
CA LEU A 77 -4.19 7.25 2.33
C LEU A 77 -4.48 6.05 1.39
N PRO A 78 -4.56 6.26 0.06
CA PRO A 78 -4.72 5.16 -0.87
C PRO A 78 -3.61 4.11 -0.69
N GLY A 79 -4.00 2.85 -0.50
CA GLY A 79 -3.07 1.76 -0.24
C GLY A 79 -2.65 1.61 1.23
N ALA A 80 -3.15 2.44 2.15
CA ALA A 80 -2.93 2.29 3.58
C ALA A 80 -3.33 0.89 4.09
N GLY A 81 -4.40 0.30 3.54
CA GLY A 81 -4.87 -1.03 3.90
C GLY A 81 -4.05 -2.18 3.34
N ALA A 82 -3.07 -1.91 2.47
CA ALA A 82 -2.25 -2.93 1.83
C ALA A 82 -1.57 -3.84 2.86
N ALA A 83 -1.54 -5.13 2.54
CA ALA A 83 -0.98 -6.18 3.38
C ALA A 83 -1.50 -6.18 4.84
N GLY A 84 -2.75 -5.76 5.08
CA GLY A 84 -3.34 -5.76 6.41
C GLY A 84 -2.97 -4.54 7.26
N GLY A 85 -2.74 -3.38 6.62
CA GLY A 85 -2.32 -2.14 7.29
C GLY A 85 -0.81 -1.92 7.33
N MET A 86 -0.03 -2.76 6.64
CA MET A 86 1.41 -2.56 6.53
C MET A 86 1.75 -1.38 5.61
N GLY A 87 0.92 -1.08 4.60
CA GLY A 87 1.05 0.14 3.80
C GLY A 87 0.97 1.39 4.67
N PHE A 88 -0.03 1.45 5.56
CA PHE A 88 -0.16 2.51 6.57
C PHE A 88 1.07 2.60 7.48
N ALA A 89 1.54 1.48 8.03
CA ALA A 89 2.70 1.47 8.93
C ALA A 89 3.99 1.90 8.22
N ALA A 90 4.24 1.42 7.00
CA ALA A 90 5.39 1.82 6.20
C ALA A 90 5.36 3.32 5.90
N HIS A 91 4.19 3.86 5.53
CA HIS A 91 4.03 5.29 5.32
C HIS A 91 4.28 6.10 6.60
N CYS A 92 3.66 5.70 7.72
CA CYS A 92 3.71 6.44 8.97
C CYS A 92 5.09 6.44 9.62
N PHE A 93 5.78 5.28 9.65
CA PHE A 93 7.00 5.10 10.44
C PHE A 93 8.28 5.08 9.63
N LEU A 94 8.21 4.79 8.32
CA LEU A 94 9.38 4.78 7.43
C LEU A 94 9.32 5.89 6.39
N ASN A 95 8.31 6.76 6.45
CA ASN A 95 8.03 7.77 5.43
C ASN A 95 7.98 7.16 4.03
N ALA A 96 7.49 5.92 3.91
CA ALA A 96 7.48 5.21 2.65
C ALA A 96 6.53 5.87 1.65
N THR A 97 6.98 6.00 0.41
CA THR A 97 6.09 6.32 -0.71
C THR A 97 5.44 5.02 -1.18
N LEU A 98 4.11 5.00 -1.25
CA LEU A 98 3.35 3.87 -1.77
C LEU A 98 3.23 4.06 -3.29
N THR A 99 3.89 3.21 -4.05
CA THR A 99 4.01 3.33 -5.52
C THR A 99 3.48 2.07 -6.17
N PRO A 100 2.71 2.14 -7.27
CA PRO A 100 2.34 0.96 -8.03
C PRO A 100 3.58 0.16 -8.44
N GLY A 101 3.52 -1.17 -8.29
CA GLY A 101 4.65 -2.05 -8.53
C GLY A 101 5.16 -1.95 -9.97
N ILE A 102 4.25 -1.81 -10.94
CA ILE A 102 4.64 -1.64 -12.35
C ILE A 102 5.44 -0.35 -12.57
N GLU A 103 5.06 0.76 -11.92
CA GLU A 103 5.79 2.02 -12.04
C GLU A 103 7.20 1.88 -11.46
N MET A 104 7.32 1.23 -10.29
CA MET A 104 8.62 0.94 -9.68
C MET A 104 9.50 0.10 -10.62
N ILE A 105 8.96 -0.97 -11.22
CA ILE A 105 9.71 -1.81 -12.16
C ILE A 105 10.10 -1.04 -13.42
N MET A 106 9.21 -0.23 -13.98
CA MET A 106 9.50 0.59 -15.16
C MET A 106 10.61 1.62 -14.88
N GLN A 107 10.60 2.25 -13.70
CA GLN A 107 11.67 3.15 -13.29
C GLN A 107 13.01 2.42 -13.18
N GLN A 108 13.04 1.26 -12.52
CA GLN A 108 14.25 0.46 -12.37
C GLN A 108 14.79 -0.06 -13.71
N ALA A 109 13.90 -0.36 -14.66
CA ALA A 109 14.25 -0.80 -16.00
C ALA A 109 14.66 0.35 -16.95
N ASN A 110 14.63 1.62 -16.50
CA ASN A 110 14.77 2.80 -17.36
C ASN A 110 13.82 2.75 -18.58
N PHE A 111 12.59 2.31 -18.35
CA PHE A 111 11.64 2.03 -19.42
C PHE A 111 11.31 3.27 -20.25
N ALA A 112 11.21 4.45 -19.62
CA ALA A 112 10.97 5.71 -20.32
C ALA A 112 12.04 6.02 -21.37
N GLN A 113 13.30 5.71 -21.10
CA GLN A 113 14.40 5.88 -22.05
C GLN A 113 14.29 4.89 -23.21
N LEU A 114 13.93 3.63 -22.92
CA LEU A 114 13.72 2.61 -23.94
C LEU A 114 12.55 2.96 -24.88
N LEU A 115 11.52 3.64 -24.38
CA LEU A 115 10.38 4.08 -25.17
C LEU A 115 10.71 5.17 -26.18
N ASN A 116 11.65 6.07 -25.87
CA ASN A 116 12.00 7.17 -26.77
C ASN A 116 12.53 6.70 -28.14
N ASP A 117 13.13 5.52 -28.18
CA ASP A 117 13.72 4.93 -29.39
C ASP A 117 12.82 3.84 -30.01
N ALA A 118 11.62 3.61 -29.46
CA ALA A 118 10.75 2.52 -29.87
C ALA A 118 9.68 2.96 -30.88
N ASP A 119 9.66 2.31 -32.06
CA ASP A 119 8.58 2.48 -33.03
C ASP A 119 7.32 1.66 -32.69
N LEU A 120 7.47 0.60 -31.90
CA LEU A 120 6.40 -0.32 -31.51
C LEU A 120 6.68 -0.95 -30.13
N VAL A 121 5.65 -0.94 -29.28
CA VAL A 121 5.68 -1.59 -27.96
C VAL A 121 4.70 -2.76 -27.96
N ILE A 122 5.20 -3.95 -27.63
CA ILE A 122 4.38 -5.16 -27.45
C ILE A 122 4.50 -5.58 -25.99
N THR A 123 3.36 -5.77 -25.33
CA THR A 123 3.28 -6.18 -23.92
C THR A 123 2.15 -7.20 -23.71
N GLY A 124 2.12 -7.83 -22.54
CA GLY A 124 1.10 -8.81 -22.19
C GLY A 124 1.30 -9.39 -20.80
N GLU A 125 0.35 -10.21 -20.38
CA GLU A 125 0.41 -10.98 -19.14
C GLU A 125 -0.37 -12.30 -19.31
N GLY A 126 -0.20 -13.24 -18.39
CA GLY A 126 -0.80 -14.58 -18.51
C GLY A 126 -2.33 -14.59 -18.49
N ARG A 127 -2.97 -13.54 -17.95
CA ARG A 127 -4.42 -13.37 -17.91
C ARG A 127 -4.78 -11.88 -17.81
N LEU A 128 -5.52 -11.40 -18.79
CA LEU A 128 -6.15 -10.07 -18.75
C LEU A 128 -7.51 -10.18 -18.06
N ASP A 129 -7.67 -9.55 -16.90
CA ASP A 129 -8.94 -9.47 -16.16
C ASP A 129 -9.17 -8.09 -15.52
N GLY A 130 -10.20 -7.97 -14.68
CA GLY A 130 -10.54 -6.69 -14.04
C GLY A 130 -9.41 -6.10 -13.19
N GLN A 131 -8.51 -6.92 -12.64
CA GLN A 131 -7.35 -6.42 -11.92
C GLN A 131 -6.28 -5.88 -12.87
N SER A 132 -6.20 -6.40 -14.11
CA SER A 132 -5.31 -5.86 -15.14
C SER A 132 -5.65 -4.41 -15.47
N LEU A 133 -6.95 -4.15 -15.65
CA LEU A 133 -7.49 -2.81 -15.91
C LEU A 133 -7.24 -1.82 -14.77
N ALA A 134 -7.08 -2.32 -13.54
CA ALA A 134 -6.78 -1.52 -12.37
C ALA A 134 -5.33 -0.99 -12.34
N GLY A 135 -4.47 -1.35 -13.30
CA GLY A 135 -3.14 -0.76 -13.44
C GLY A 135 -1.98 -1.73 -13.29
N LYS A 136 -2.16 -3.01 -13.67
CA LYS A 136 -1.05 -3.98 -13.75
C LYS A 136 -0.21 -3.78 -15.03
N THR A 137 0.70 -4.70 -15.31
CA THR A 137 1.73 -4.61 -16.36
C THR A 137 1.25 -4.10 -17.72
N PRO A 138 0.22 -4.67 -18.37
CA PRO A 138 -0.13 -4.23 -19.72
C PRO A 138 -0.67 -2.80 -19.75
N ILE A 139 -1.46 -2.41 -18.75
CA ILE A 139 -2.03 -1.07 -18.64
C ILE A 139 -0.97 -0.06 -18.23
N GLY A 140 -0.06 -0.42 -17.32
CA GLY A 140 1.08 0.43 -16.95
C GLY A 140 1.97 0.74 -18.14
N VAL A 141 2.35 -0.29 -18.91
CA VAL A 141 3.12 -0.13 -20.14
C VAL A 141 2.36 0.71 -21.18
N SER A 142 1.06 0.43 -21.38
CA SER A 142 0.23 1.19 -22.33
C SER A 142 0.00 2.65 -21.93
N ARG A 143 0.10 3.02 -20.65
CA ARG A 143 0.02 4.41 -20.19
C ARG A 143 1.34 5.16 -20.37
N ALA A 144 2.46 4.43 -20.37
CA ALA A 144 3.79 4.99 -20.48
C ALA A 144 4.24 5.18 -21.95
N ALA A 145 3.82 4.26 -22.83
CA ALA A 145 4.04 4.30 -24.28
C ALA A 145 3.08 5.26 -24.98
#